data_AF-A0ABD1MHA4-F1
#
_entry.id   AF-A0ABD1MHA4-F1
#
_cell.length_a   1.000
_cell.length_b   1.000
_cell.length_c   1.000
_cell.angle_alpha   90.00
_cell.angle_beta   90.00
_cell.angle_gamma   90.00
#
_symmetry.space_group_name_H-M   'P 1'
#
loop_
_entity.id
_entity.type
_entity.pdbx_description
1 polymer ?
#
loop_
_entity_poly.entity_id
_entity_poly.type
_entity_poly.pdbx_seq_one_letter_code
_entity_poly.pdbx_strand_id
1 'polypeptide(L)'
;MIHNYSMVLVFFLFVASSHAIPPQQVNDICKQTKNPTFCASLLNSKTNADLADLTQYTIETALANVTNTINLINSLIAKSGNNGNLASHYKSCFGNFRKALEDVDFSMVLFEREDYQGVGAAMSRVETDADDCVSGKSPSDYNDPSLLPQYCAVVESVASITIILSKSLSS
;
A
#
# COMPACT_ATOMS: atom_id res chain seq x y z
N MET A 1 -62.44 32.53 3.11
CA MET A 1 -61.23 32.32 2.27
C MET A 1 -60.48 31.13 2.84
N ILE A 2 -60.54 29.98 2.19
CA ILE A 2 -59.85 28.76 2.61
C ILE A 2 -58.65 28.60 1.66
N HIS A 3 -57.43 28.79 2.16
CA HIS A 3 -56.23 28.52 1.39
C HIS A 3 -55.84 27.05 1.55
N ASN A 4 -56.04 26.27 0.50
CA ASN A 4 -55.48 24.93 0.34
C ASN A 4 -53.98 25.07 0.06
N TYR A 5 -53.13 24.70 1.03
CA TYR A 5 -51.71 24.46 0.77
C TYR A 5 -51.51 22.96 0.54
N SER A 6 -51.37 22.57 -0.72
CA SER A 6 -50.95 21.22 -1.11
C SER A 6 -49.45 21.09 -0.84
N MET A 7 -49.07 20.45 0.26
CA MET A 7 -47.68 20.12 0.56
C MET A 7 -47.30 18.87 -0.24
N VAL A 8 -46.63 19.06 -1.39
CA VAL A 8 -46.02 17.94 -2.13
C VAL A 8 -44.67 17.66 -1.49
N LEU A 9 -44.59 16.58 -0.70
CA LEU A 9 -43.33 16.09 -0.14
C LEU A 9 -42.61 15.24 -1.21
N VAL A 10 -41.65 15.83 -1.91
CA VAL A 10 -40.76 15.09 -2.83
C VAL A 10 -39.66 14.44 -2.01
N PHE A 11 -39.81 13.15 -1.70
CA PHE A 11 -38.71 12.35 -1.16
C PHE A 11 -37.70 12.07 -2.28
N PHE A 12 -36.63 12.87 -2.35
CA PHE A 12 -35.42 12.45 -3.05
C PHE A 12 -34.80 11.30 -2.26
N LEU A 13 -35.11 10.06 -2.67
CA LEU A 13 -34.36 8.89 -2.27
C LEU A 13 -32.95 9.04 -2.86
N PHE A 14 -32.04 9.64 -2.08
CA PHE A 14 -30.61 9.43 -2.29
C PHE A 14 -30.35 7.96 -1.96
N VAL A 15 -30.55 7.10 -2.96
CA VAL A 15 -29.98 5.77 -2.95
C VAL A 15 -28.48 5.99 -3.07
N ALA A 16 -27.80 6.14 -1.93
CA ALA A 16 -26.38 5.89 -1.89
C ALA A 16 -26.23 4.41 -2.22
N SER A 17 -26.05 4.10 -3.49
CA SER A 17 -25.63 2.77 -3.90
C SER A 17 -24.28 2.54 -3.21
N SER A 18 -24.27 1.64 -2.24
CA SER A 18 -23.04 1.08 -1.71
C SER A 18 -22.44 0.27 -2.86
N HIS A 19 -21.53 0.86 -3.63
CA HIS A 19 -20.83 0.19 -4.73
C HIS A 19 -19.67 -0.66 -4.19
N ALA A 20 -19.88 -1.31 -3.05
CA ALA A 20 -18.90 -2.19 -2.45
C ALA A 20 -18.52 -3.26 -3.47
N ILE A 21 -17.22 -3.52 -3.63
CA ILE A 21 -16.80 -4.57 -4.55
C ILE A 21 -17.29 -5.93 -4.03
N PRO A 22 -17.82 -6.80 -4.90
CA PRO A 22 -18.30 -8.11 -4.48
C PRO A 22 -17.13 -8.97 -3.97
N PRO A 23 -17.35 -9.88 -3.00
CA PRO A 23 -16.30 -10.75 -2.47
C PRO A 23 -15.56 -11.57 -3.54
N GLN A 24 -16.27 -11.92 -4.62
CA GLN A 24 -15.66 -12.62 -5.76
C GLN A 24 -14.58 -11.77 -6.44
N GLN A 25 -14.81 -10.47 -6.60
CA GLN A 25 -13.84 -9.55 -7.19
C GLN A 25 -12.61 -9.37 -6.27
N VAL A 26 -12.80 -9.29 -4.94
CA VAL A 26 -11.68 -9.32 -3.97
C VAL A 26 -10.84 -10.57 -4.17
N ASN A 27 -11.47 -11.74 -4.28
CA ASN A 27 -10.75 -13.00 -4.50
C ASN A 27 -9.95 -13.00 -5.81
N ASP A 28 -10.52 -12.47 -6.89
CA ASP A 28 -9.86 -12.44 -8.19
C ASP A 28 -8.70 -11.43 -8.25
N ILE A 29 -8.80 -10.33 -7.50
CA ILE A 29 -7.67 -9.42 -7.22
C ILE A 29 -6.58 -10.17 -6.44
N CYS A 30 -6.92 -10.79 -5.32
CA CYS A 30 -5.94 -11.38 -4.42
C CYS A 30 -5.20 -12.60 -4.99
N LYS A 31 -5.83 -13.35 -5.91
CA LYS A 31 -5.16 -14.46 -6.63
C LYS A 31 -3.99 -13.99 -7.51
N GLN A 32 -3.93 -12.72 -7.88
CA GLN A 32 -2.83 -12.16 -8.67
C GLN A 32 -1.61 -11.80 -7.81
N THR A 33 -1.74 -11.82 -6.48
CA THR A 33 -0.65 -11.51 -5.55
C THR A 33 0.18 -12.75 -5.21
N LYS A 34 1.43 -12.54 -4.80
CA LYS A 34 2.29 -13.61 -4.25
C LYS A 34 1.74 -14.20 -2.95
N ASN A 35 0.96 -13.43 -2.17
CA ASN A 35 0.37 -13.85 -0.90
C ASN A 35 -1.16 -13.57 -0.87
N PRO A 36 -1.98 -14.44 -1.47
CA PRO A 36 -3.42 -14.23 -1.56
C PRO A 36 -4.12 -14.13 -0.20
N THR A 37 -3.64 -14.87 0.80
CA THR A 37 -4.21 -14.84 2.16
C THR A 37 -3.98 -13.50 2.84
N PHE A 38 -2.77 -12.94 2.73
CA PHE A 38 -2.48 -11.60 3.24
C PHE A 38 -3.33 -10.56 2.53
N CYS A 39 -3.43 -10.62 1.20
CA CYS A 39 -4.29 -9.72 0.44
C CYS A 39 -5.75 -9.79 0.88
N ALA A 40 -6.31 -11.00 0.99
CA ALA A 40 -7.70 -11.16 1.40
C ALA A 40 -7.93 -10.64 2.82
N SER A 41 -6.99 -10.89 3.74
CA SER A 41 -7.08 -10.34 5.10
C SER A 41 -7.02 -8.81 5.11
N LEU A 42 -6.17 -8.21 4.26
CA LEU A 42 -6.01 -6.77 4.20
C LEU A 42 -7.23 -6.09 3.59
N LEU A 43 -7.74 -6.58 2.47
CA LEU A 43 -8.89 -5.96 1.80
C LEU A 43 -10.19 -6.17 2.56
N ASN A 44 -10.38 -7.35 3.18
CA ASN A 44 -11.57 -7.63 3.97
C ASN A 44 -11.62 -6.88 5.31
N SER A 45 -10.53 -6.26 5.77
CA SER A 45 -10.58 -5.39 6.96
C SER A 45 -11.34 -4.09 6.69
N LYS A 46 -11.52 -3.71 5.41
CA LYS A 46 -12.26 -2.54 4.97
C LYS A 46 -13.56 -2.98 4.29
N THR A 47 -14.60 -3.21 5.10
CA THR A 47 -15.94 -3.59 4.59
C THR A 47 -16.63 -2.42 3.91
N ASN A 48 -17.49 -2.71 2.93
CA ASN A 48 -18.30 -1.73 2.19
C ASN A 48 -17.50 -0.69 1.39
N ALA A 49 -16.28 -1.04 0.99
CA ALA A 49 -15.41 -0.20 0.17
C ALA A 49 -15.55 -0.55 -1.32
N ASP A 50 -15.58 0.48 -2.16
CA ASP A 50 -15.39 0.30 -3.60
C ASP A 50 -13.90 0.14 -3.94
N LEU A 51 -13.58 0.04 -5.23
CA LEU A 51 -12.22 -0.18 -5.69
C LEU A 51 -11.29 1.03 -5.43
N ALA A 52 -11.83 2.25 -5.49
CA ALA A 52 -11.09 3.47 -5.21
C ALA A 52 -10.79 3.59 -3.72
N ASP A 53 -11.80 3.34 -2.86
CA ASP A 53 -11.64 3.27 -1.41
C ASP A 53 -10.54 2.28 -1.00
N LEU A 54 -10.53 1.08 -1.61
CA LEU A 54 -9.52 0.05 -1.31
C LEU A 54 -8.13 0.45 -1.81
N THR A 55 -8.04 1.09 -2.98
CA THR A 55 -6.76 1.56 -3.53
C THR A 55 -6.15 2.64 -2.64
N GLN A 56 -6.95 3.64 -2.23
CA GLN A 56 -6.51 4.66 -1.29
C GLN A 56 -6.06 4.03 0.03
N TYR A 57 -6.87 3.11 0.58
CA TYR A 57 -6.55 2.41 1.81
C TYR A 57 -5.22 1.64 1.74
N THR A 58 -4.91 0.99 0.61
CA THR A 58 -3.63 0.27 0.47
C THR A 58 -2.44 1.21 0.28
N ILE A 59 -2.63 2.39 -0.34
CA ILE A 59 -1.60 3.45 -0.37
C ILE A 59 -1.29 3.95 1.05
N GLU A 60 -2.31 4.26 1.84
CA GLU A 60 -2.16 4.69 3.24
C GLU A 60 -1.51 3.59 4.11
N THR A 61 -1.87 2.34 3.85
CA THR A 61 -1.23 1.18 4.49
C THR A 61 0.25 1.07 4.09
N ALA A 62 0.61 1.33 2.83
CA ALA A 62 1.99 1.36 2.38
C ALA A 62 2.78 2.46 3.09
N LEU A 63 2.21 3.67 3.21
CA LEU A 63 2.83 4.80 3.92
C LEU A 63 3.18 4.43 5.37
N ALA A 64 2.23 3.81 6.08
CA ALA A 64 2.44 3.37 7.45
C ALA A 64 3.53 2.29 7.55
N ASN A 65 3.52 1.29 6.66
CA ASN A 65 4.52 0.21 6.67
C ASN A 65 5.92 0.71 6.30
N VAL A 66 6.04 1.56 5.27
CA VAL A 66 7.32 2.21 4.90
C VAL A 66 7.88 3.03 6.06
N THR A 67 7.03 3.84 6.71
CA THR A 67 7.44 4.65 7.88
C THR A 67 7.91 3.76 9.04
N ASN A 68 7.18 2.68 9.33
CA ASN A 68 7.56 1.73 10.37
C ASN A 68 8.88 1.02 10.04
N THR A 69 9.11 0.66 8.79
CA THR A 69 10.36 0.04 8.34
C THR A 69 11.53 1.02 8.45
N ILE A 70 11.35 2.31 8.12
CA ILE A 70 12.37 3.34 8.35
C ILE A 70 12.75 3.44 9.83
N ASN A 71 11.76 3.41 10.73
CA ASN A 71 12.00 3.44 12.18
C ASN A 71 12.78 2.20 12.65
N LEU A 72 12.42 1.02 12.14
CA LEU A 72 13.16 -0.22 12.41
C LEU A 72 14.61 -0.12 11.93
N ILE A 73 14.83 0.32 10.69
CA ILE A 73 16.16 0.49 10.09
C ILE A 73 17.02 1.45 10.94
N ASN A 74 16.47 2.58 11.38
CA ASN A 74 17.19 3.52 12.26
C ASN A 74 17.61 2.86 13.59
N SER A 75 16.72 2.09 14.22
CA SER A 75 17.06 1.30 15.41
C SER A 75 18.16 0.27 15.13
N LEU A 76 18.10 -0.40 13.98
CA LEU A 76 19.09 -1.38 13.56
C LEU A 76 20.47 -0.75 13.32
N ILE A 77 20.53 0.40 12.65
CA ILE A 77 21.77 1.18 12.47
C ILE A 77 22.41 1.52 13.82
N ALA A 78 21.61 1.98 14.80
CA ALA A 78 22.11 2.32 16.13
C ALA A 78 22.64 1.08 16.88
N LYS A 79 22.04 -0.09 16.64
CA LYS A 79 22.42 -1.37 17.27
C LYS A 79 23.56 -2.10 16.57
N SER A 80 23.95 -1.70 15.35
CA SER A 80 25.04 -2.32 14.61
C SER A 80 26.41 -2.22 15.30
N GLY A 81 26.57 -1.31 16.27
CA GLY A 81 27.82 -1.13 17.02
C GLY A 81 29.00 -0.92 16.07
N ASN A 82 30.05 -1.73 16.24
CA ASN A 82 31.26 -1.67 15.40
C ASN A 82 31.23 -2.61 14.18
N ASN A 83 30.10 -3.28 13.90
CA ASN A 83 29.98 -4.12 12.71
C ASN A 83 29.75 -3.24 11.47
N GLY A 84 30.85 -2.88 10.80
CA GLY A 84 30.83 -1.98 9.63
C GLY A 84 30.01 -2.50 8.46
N ASN A 85 29.98 -3.82 8.22
CA ASN A 85 29.18 -4.43 7.15
C ASN A 85 27.68 -4.28 7.44
N LEU A 86 27.28 -4.60 8.68
CA LEU A 86 25.89 -4.49 9.11
C LEU A 86 25.39 -3.04 9.09
N ALA A 87 26.19 -2.11 9.60
CA ALA A 87 25.87 -0.69 9.54
C ALA A 87 25.74 -0.16 8.11
N SER A 88 26.58 -0.65 7.18
CA SER A 88 26.54 -0.25 5.77
C SER A 88 25.30 -0.79 5.06
N HIS A 89 24.95 -2.06 5.31
CA HIS A 89 23.73 -2.67 4.78
C HIS A 89 22.48 -1.90 5.22
N TYR A 90 22.31 -1.64 6.53
CA TYR A 90 21.14 -0.91 7.01
C TYR A 90 21.09 0.55 6.53
N LYS A 91 22.23 1.22 6.35
CA LYS A 91 22.27 2.56 5.71
C LYS A 91 21.86 2.51 4.24
N SER A 92 22.21 1.45 3.51
CA SER A 92 21.73 1.24 2.14
C SER A 92 20.21 1.06 2.11
N CYS A 93 19.68 0.18 2.96
CA CYS A 93 18.23 0.02 3.14
C CYS A 93 17.53 1.32 3.51
N PHE A 94 18.11 2.12 4.41
CA PHE A 94 17.57 3.44 4.75
C PHE A 94 17.45 4.34 3.51
N GLY A 95 18.46 4.33 2.63
CA GLY A 95 18.43 5.06 1.36
C GLY A 95 17.30 4.61 0.45
N ASN A 96 17.09 3.31 0.29
CA ASN A 96 15.99 2.76 -0.50
C ASN A 96 14.63 3.11 0.10
N PHE A 97 14.46 2.96 1.41
CA PHE A 97 13.18 3.25 2.06
C PHE A 97 12.82 4.74 2.09
N ARG A 98 13.80 5.66 1.98
CA ARG A 98 13.52 7.08 1.75
C ARG A 98 12.92 7.32 0.37
N LYS A 99 13.42 6.66 -0.67
CA LYS A 99 12.84 6.72 -2.03
C LYS A 99 11.46 6.09 -2.06
N ALA A 100 11.30 4.93 -1.42
CA ALA A 100 10.00 4.29 -1.27
C ALA A 100 8.97 5.22 -0.60
N LEU A 101 9.37 5.98 0.42
CA LEU A 101 8.50 6.97 1.05
C LEU A 101 8.08 8.07 0.06
N GLU A 102 9.04 8.64 -0.68
CA GLU A 102 8.78 9.64 -1.71
C GLU A 102 7.83 9.11 -2.81
N ASP A 103 7.99 7.86 -3.22
CA ASP A 103 7.12 7.21 -4.21
C ASP A 103 5.72 6.92 -3.67
N VAL A 104 5.57 6.56 -2.39
CA VAL A 104 4.25 6.43 -1.76
C VAL A 104 3.55 7.80 -1.68
N ASP A 105 4.23 8.85 -1.24
CA ASP A 105 3.66 10.21 -1.21
C ASP A 105 3.24 10.66 -2.62
N PHE A 106 4.06 10.35 -3.63
CA PHE A 106 3.72 10.66 -5.01
C PHE A 106 2.53 9.84 -5.52
N SER A 107 2.39 8.58 -5.09
CA SER A 107 1.23 7.75 -5.44
C SER A 107 -0.09 8.35 -4.91
N MET A 108 -0.09 9.02 -3.75
CA MET A 108 -1.27 9.74 -3.25
C MET A 108 -1.66 10.90 -4.18
N VAL A 109 -0.68 11.69 -4.63
CA VAL A 109 -0.91 12.80 -5.58
C VAL A 109 -1.42 12.28 -6.92
N LEU A 110 -0.91 11.14 -7.39
CA LEU A 110 -1.36 10.51 -8.63
C LEU A 110 -2.78 9.96 -8.51
N PHE A 111 -3.11 9.36 -7.36
CA PHE A 111 -4.45 8.87 -7.06
C PHE A 111 -5.49 10.00 -7.06
N GLU A 112 -5.18 11.15 -6.43
CA GLU A 112 -6.05 12.34 -6.45
C GLU A 112 -6.30 12.89 -7.87
N ARG A 113 -5.38 12.62 -8.80
CA ARG A 113 -5.49 13.01 -10.22
C ARG A 113 -6.11 11.92 -11.09
N GLU A 114 -6.57 10.82 -10.49
CA GLU A 114 -7.08 9.63 -11.18
C GLU A 114 -6.06 9.01 -12.15
N ASP A 115 -4.76 9.28 -11.97
CA ASP A 115 -3.67 8.68 -12.75
C ASP A 115 -3.28 7.32 -12.15
N TYR A 116 -4.18 6.34 -12.31
CA TYR A 116 -4.03 5.02 -11.72
C TYR A 116 -2.89 4.19 -12.34
N GLN A 117 -2.52 4.49 -13.59
CA GLN A 117 -1.32 3.92 -14.21
C GLN A 117 -0.06 4.47 -13.53
N GLY A 118 -0.02 5.78 -13.27
CA GLY A 118 1.01 6.43 -12.49
C GLY A 118 1.13 5.82 -11.09
N VAL A 119 0.01 5.61 -10.39
CA VAL A 119 -0.02 4.94 -9.07
C VAL A 119 0.66 3.57 -9.14
N GLY A 120 0.31 2.74 -10.13
CA GLY A 120 0.91 1.41 -10.30
C GLY A 120 2.41 1.48 -10.57
N ALA A 121 2.86 2.45 -11.37
CA ALA A 121 4.28 2.66 -11.65
C ALA A 121 5.06 3.13 -10.42
N ALA A 122 4.49 4.02 -9.59
CA ALA A 122 5.10 4.46 -8.34
C ALA A 122 5.20 3.31 -7.32
N MET A 123 4.12 2.55 -7.13
CA MET A 123 4.13 1.41 -6.20
C MET A 123 5.04 0.27 -6.65
N SER A 124 5.29 0.12 -7.96
CA SER A 124 6.28 -0.83 -8.48
C SER A 124 7.71 -0.45 -8.07
N ARG A 125 8.01 0.85 -7.95
CA ARG A 125 9.30 1.32 -7.41
C ARG A 125 9.42 1.06 -5.91
N VAL A 126 8.32 1.23 -5.16
CA VAL A 126 8.25 0.84 -3.74
C VAL A 126 8.55 -0.66 -3.55
N GLU A 127 7.97 -1.54 -4.36
CA GLU A 127 8.28 -2.99 -4.35
C GLU A 127 9.78 -3.22 -4.63
N THR A 128 10.33 -2.53 -5.63
CA THR A 128 11.76 -2.65 -6.01
C THR A 128 12.70 -2.17 -4.90
N ASP A 129 12.43 -1.02 -4.27
CA ASP A 129 13.26 -0.48 -3.19
C ASP A 129 13.25 -1.40 -1.94
N ALA A 130 12.12 -2.04 -1.67
CA ALA A 130 11.99 -3.03 -0.59
C ALA A 130 12.77 -4.31 -0.91
N ASP A 131 12.66 -4.85 -2.14
CA ASP A 131 13.44 -6.01 -2.58
C ASP A 131 14.94 -5.70 -2.55
N ASP A 132 15.37 -4.57 -3.13
CA ASP A 132 16.77 -4.14 -3.16
C ASP A 132 17.37 -3.97 -1.75
N CYS A 133 16.54 -3.67 -0.74
CA CYS A 133 17.03 -3.65 0.65
C CYS A 133 17.38 -5.08 1.12
N VAL A 134 16.60 -6.09 0.77
CA VAL A 134 16.83 -7.49 1.17
C VAL A 134 17.90 -8.14 0.28
N SER A 135 17.87 -7.88 -1.02
CA SER A 135 18.73 -8.51 -2.04
C SER A 135 20.05 -7.76 -2.30
N GLY A 136 20.19 -6.53 -1.81
CA GLY A 136 21.27 -5.60 -2.16
C GLY A 136 22.65 -5.85 -1.54
N LYS A 137 23.63 -6.13 -2.42
CA LYS A 137 25.09 -5.82 -2.48
C LYS A 137 25.96 -5.64 -1.20
N SER A 138 25.60 -6.22 -0.05
CA SER A 138 26.60 -6.70 0.94
C SER A 138 26.70 -8.22 0.79
N PRO A 139 27.86 -8.86 1.06
CA PRO A 139 28.24 -10.14 0.43
C PRO A 139 27.07 -11.11 0.46
N SER A 140 26.77 -11.68 -0.71
CA SER A 140 25.57 -12.41 -1.15
C SER A 140 25.06 -13.55 -0.26
N ASP A 141 25.69 -13.75 0.89
CA ASP A 141 25.41 -14.79 1.89
C ASP A 141 24.98 -14.19 3.25
N TYR A 142 24.81 -12.87 3.36
CA TYR A 142 24.37 -12.24 4.61
C TYR A 142 22.86 -12.44 4.82
N ASN A 143 22.52 -13.51 5.54
CA ASN A 143 21.20 -13.65 6.15
C ASN A 143 21.06 -12.63 7.27
N ASP A 144 20.35 -11.54 7.04
CA ASP A 144 20.00 -10.58 8.10
C ASP A 144 19.09 -11.29 9.12
N PRO A 145 19.57 -11.52 10.37
CA PRO A 145 18.79 -12.22 11.39
C PRO A 145 17.74 -11.31 12.05
N SER A 146 17.66 -10.03 11.64
CA SER A 146 16.72 -9.07 12.17
C SER A 146 15.29 -9.27 11.65
N LEU A 147 14.37 -8.42 12.07
CA LEU A 147 13.00 -8.38 11.55
C LEU A 147 12.89 -7.64 10.21
N LEU A 148 13.97 -7.02 9.72
CA LEU A 148 13.92 -6.19 8.51
C LEU A 148 13.42 -6.96 7.27
N PRO A 149 13.86 -8.21 6.98
CA PRO A 149 13.33 -8.95 5.83
C PRO A 149 11.81 -9.15 5.89
N GLN A 150 11.26 -9.37 7.10
CA GLN A 150 9.81 -9.51 7.29
C GLN A 150 9.09 -8.17 7.01
N TYR A 151 9.66 -7.05 7.47
CA TYR A 151 9.09 -5.72 7.23
C TYR A 151 9.12 -5.36 5.73
N CYS A 152 10.21 -5.68 5.02
CA CYS A 152 10.29 -5.53 3.57
C CYS A 152 9.22 -6.37 2.85
N ALA A 153 9.07 -7.65 3.21
CA ALA A 153 8.08 -8.52 2.60
C ALA A 153 6.63 -8.02 2.78
N VAL A 154 6.31 -7.37 3.91
CA VAL A 154 5.01 -6.72 4.11
C VAL A 154 4.84 -5.53 3.18
N VAL A 155 5.86 -4.67 3.05
CA VAL A 155 5.83 -3.51 2.15
C VAL A 155 5.65 -3.95 0.70
N GLU A 156 6.41 -4.96 0.25
CA GLU A 156 6.25 -5.56 -1.08
C GLU A 156 4.83 -6.10 -1.30
N SER A 157 4.27 -6.81 -0.30
CA SER A 157 2.92 -7.37 -0.40
C SER A 157 1.87 -6.27 -0.54
N VAL A 158 1.96 -5.20 0.26
CA VAL A 158 1.03 -4.07 0.18
C VAL A 158 1.18 -3.30 -1.14
N ALA A 159 2.42 -3.09 -1.59
CA ALA A 159 2.70 -2.46 -2.88
C ALA A 159 2.10 -3.27 -4.05
N SER A 160 2.34 -4.59 -4.07
CA SER A 160 1.80 -5.51 -5.07
C SER A 160 0.27 -5.46 -5.14
N ILE A 161 -0.41 -5.44 -3.99
CA ILE A 161 -1.87 -5.30 -3.92
C ILE A 161 -2.30 -3.97 -4.54
N THR A 162 -1.63 -2.87 -4.17
CA THR A 162 -1.96 -1.52 -4.68
C THR A 162 -1.79 -1.43 -6.20
N ILE A 163 -0.75 -2.06 -6.78
CA ILE A 163 -0.52 -2.13 -8.23
C ILE A 163 -1.68 -2.82 -8.94
N ILE A 164 -2.16 -3.94 -8.40
CA ILE A 164 -3.28 -4.69 -9.01
C ILE A 164 -4.57 -3.88 -8.93
N LEU A 165 -4.85 -3.25 -7.78
CA LEU A 165 -6.03 -2.40 -7.60
C LEU A 165 -6.02 -1.21 -8.56
N SER A 166 -4.89 -0.51 -8.68
CA SER A 166 -4.77 0.65 -9.58
C SER A 166 -4.94 0.25 -11.05
N LYS A 167 -4.41 -0.92 -11.44
CA LYS A 167 -4.67 -1.49 -12.76
C LYS A 167 -6.15 -1.77 -12.99
N SER A 168 -6.85 -2.32 -11.99
CA SER A 168 -8.30 -2.56 -12.08
C SER A 168 -9.11 -1.27 -12.22
N LEU A 169 -8.64 -0.14 -11.68
CA LEU A 169 -9.26 1.19 -11.89
C LEU A 169 -8.96 1.78 -13.28
N SER A 170 -7.89 1.35 -13.93
CA SER A 170 -7.50 1.80 -15.27
C SER A 170 -8.19 1.04 -16.41
N SER A 171 -9.05 0.07 -16.08
CA SER A 171 -9.62 -0.93 -17.00
C SER A 171 -10.96 -0.52 -17.58
#